data_AF-A0A6A8LPV9-F1
#
_entry.id   AF-A0A6A8LPV9-F1
#
_cell.length_a   1.000
_cell.length_b   1.000
_cell.length_c   1.000
_cell.angle_alpha   90.00
_cell.angle_beta   90.00
_cell.angle_gamma   90.00
#
_symmetry.space_group_name_H-M   'P 1'
#
loop_
_entity.id
_entity.type
_entity.pdbx_description
1 polymer ?
#
loop_
_entity_poly.entity_id
_entity_poly.type
_entity_poly.pdbx_seq_one_letter_code
_entity_poly.pdbx_strand_id
1 'polypeptide(L)' 'MHLVDVTASHAKDIQRELAATPVHFIKVYTLGNSRVVYKKKHGFSEIVISNKLRGITDKEVDFVVLMV' A
#
# COMPACT_ATOMS: atom_id res chain seq x y z
N MET A 1 -8.92 -8.35 11.37
CA MET A 1 -8.42 -7.80 10.10
C MET A 1 -7.01 -8.33 9.91
N HIS A 2 -6.65 -8.85 8.73
CA HIS A 2 -5.30 -9.36 8.48
C HIS A 2 -4.70 -8.64 7.28
N LEU A 3 -3.48 -8.15 7.45
CA LEU A 3 -2.69 -7.53 6.40
C LEU A 3 -1.83 -8.63 5.76
N VAL A 4 -2.01 -8.89 4.47
CA VAL A 4 -1.25 -9.92 3.75
C VAL A 4 -0.32 -9.23 2.75
N ASP A 5 0.99 -9.48 2.87
CA ASP A 5 1.98 -8.95 1.93
C ASP A 5 1.85 -9.68 0.58
N VAL A 6 1.49 -8.93 -0.45
CA VAL A 6 1.34 -9.41 -1.84
C VAL A 6 2.24 -8.61 -2.79
N THR A 7 3.34 -8.06 -2.26
CA THR A 7 4.28 -7.20 -3.01
C THR A 7 4.85 -7.95 -4.22
N ALA A 8 5.17 -9.23 -4.07
CA ALA A 8 5.72 -10.06 -5.14
C ALA A 8 4.79 -10.14 -6.37
N SER A 9 3.47 -10.20 -6.16
CA SER A 9 2.48 -10.24 -7.25
C SER A 9 2.40 -8.94 -8.06
N HIS A 10 3.04 -7.87 -7.60
CA HIS A 10 3.04 -6.54 -8.21
C HIS A 10 4.44 -6.11 -8.68
N ALA A 11 5.41 -7.03 -8.72
CA ALA A 11 6.82 -6.72 -8.96
C ALA A 11 7.05 -5.87 -10.24
N LYS A 12 6.34 -6.18 -11.33
CA LYS A 12 6.47 -5.45 -12.60
C LYS A 12 6.04 -3.98 -12.50
N ASP A 13 4.93 -3.71 -11.82
CA ASP A 13 4.42 -2.35 -11.66
C ASP A 13 5.28 -1.56 -10.67
N ILE A 14 5.73 -2.22 -9.60
CA ILE A 14 6.67 -1.65 -8.62
C ILE A 14 7.96 -1.24 -9.31
N GLN A 15 8.56 -2.12 -10.11
CA GLN A 15 9.80 -1.80 -10.84
C GLN A 15 9.63 -0.58 -11.76
N ARG A 16 8.48 -0.48 -12.45
CA ARG A 16 8.18 0.69 -13.29
C ARG A 16 8.08 1.97 -12.47
N GLU A 17 7.43 1.93 -11.32
CA GLU A 17 7.28 3.10 -10.46
C GLU A 17 8.61 3.53 -9.82
N LEU A 18 9.41 2.58 -9.34
CA LEU A 18 10.75 2.84 -8.81
C LEU A 18 11.69 3.45 -9.85
N ALA A 19 11.53 3.09 -11.13
CA ALA A 19 12.33 3.65 -12.23
C ALA A 19 11.86 5.05 -12.66
N ALA A 20 10.58 5.37 -12.49
CA ALA A 20 9.96 6.60 -13.01
C ALA A 20 9.75 7.70 -11.96
N THR A 21 9.93 7.41 -10.66
CA THR A 21 9.60 8.32 -9.56
C THR A 21 10.70 8.32 -8.49
N PRO A 22 10.77 9.32 -7.61
CA PRO A 22 11.74 9.33 -6.50
C PRO A 22 11.37 8.37 -5.34
N VAL A 23 10.38 7.49 -5.54
CA VAL A 23 10.06 6.42 -4.60
C VAL A 23 11.17 5.38 -4.66
N HIS A 24 11.70 5.00 -3.50
CA HIS A 24 12.79 4.01 -3.43
C HIS A 24 12.37 2.73 -2.70
N PHE A 25 11.16 2.68 -2.15
CA PHE A 25 10.61 1.48 -1.51
C PHE A 25 9.09 1.44 -1.66
N ILE A 26 8.56 0.29 -2.08
CA ILE A 26 7.13 0.05 -2.21
C ILE A 26 6.79 -1.31 -1.60
N LYS A 27 5.74 -1.35 -0.78
CA LYS A 27 5.07 -2.59 -0.39
C LYS A 27 3.60 -2.54 -0.73
N VAL A 28 3.06 -3.70 -1.13
CA VAL A 28 1.65 -3.85 -1.47
C VAL A 28 1.05 -4.92 -0.58
N TYR A 29 -0.07 -4.60 0.04
CA TYR A 29 -0.80 -5.49 0.91
C TYR A 29 -2.26 -5.59 0.53
N THR A 30 -2.90 -6.67 0.96
CA THR A 30 -4.36 -6.78 0.98
C THR A 30 -4.86 -6.77 2.43
N LEU A 31 -6.01 -6.13 2.62
CA LEU A 31 -6.78 -6.09 3.85
C LEU A 31 -8.22 -6.51 3.51
N GLY A 32 -8.46 -7.81 3.42
CA GLY A 32 -9.67 -8.33 2.80
C GLY A 32 -9.79 -7.87 1.34
N ASN A 33 -10.87 -7.16 1.01
CA ASN A 33 -11.11 -6.61 -0.34
C ASN A 33 -10.45 -5.24 -0.58
N SER A 34 -9.85 -4.64 0.45
CA SER A 34 -9.12 -3.37 0.34
C SER A 34 -7.67 -3.66 -0.06
N ARG A 35 -7.10 -2.83 -0.94
CA ARG A 35 -5.67 -2.85 -1.29
C ARG A 35 -4.96 -1.69 -0.63
N VAL A 36 -3.83 -1.97 -0.01
CA VAL A 36 -2.97 -1.00 0.67
C VAL A 36 -1.64 -0.93 -0.07
N VAL A 37 -1.21 0.27 -0.40
CA VAL A 37 0.11 0.52 -1.01
C VAL A 37 0.87 1.47 -0.10
N TYR A 38 2.00 0.98 0.42
CA TYR A 38 2.95 1.78 1.18
C TYR A 38 4.10 2.19 0.28
N LYS A 39 4.43 3.48 0.30
CA LYS A 39 5.55 4.03 -0.48
C LYS A 39 6.44 4.85 0.44
N LYS A 40 7.75 4.69 0.31
CA LYS A 40 8.74 5.53 0.98
C LYS A 40 9.47 6.40 -0.03
N LYS A 41 9.53 7.69 0.27
CA LYS A 41 10.24 8.73 -0.48
C LYS A 41 11.26 9.40 0.46
N HIS A 42 12.10 10.27 -0.09
CA HIS A 42 13.03 11.02 0.73
C HIS A 42 12.28 12.00 1.62
N GLY A 43 12.36 11.82 2.95
CA GLY A 43 11.76 12.72 3.95
C GLY A 43 10.32 12.40 4.36
N PHE A 44 9.60 11.51 3.66
CA PHE A 44 8.24 11.13 4.03
C PHE A 44 7.80 9.78 3.44
N SER A 45 6.73 9.23 3.99
CA SER A 45 6.05 8.02 3.51
C SER A 45 4.59 8.32 3.17
N GLU A 46 4.06 7.55 2.23
CA GLU A 46 2.67 7.63 1.79
C GLU A 46 2.01 6.27 1.96
N ILE A 47 0.76 6.27 2.42
CA ILE A 47 -0.11 5.10 2.45
C ILE A 47 -1.32 5.41 1.58
N VAL A 48 -1.60 4.54 0.61
CA VAL A 48 -2.80 4.62 -0.22
C VAL A 48 -3.65 3.39 0.06
N ILE A 49 -4.87 3.60 0.54
CA ILE A 49 -5.87 2.55 0.76
C ILE A 49 -6.96 2.71 -0.28
N SER A 50 -7.28 1.64 -1.00
CA SER A 50 -8.33 1.65 -2.03
C SER A 50 -9.20 0.41 -1.92
N ASN A 51 -10.50 0.56 -2.17
CA ASN A 51 -11.45 -0.53 -2.22
C ASN A 51 -12.44 -0.25 -3.36
N LYS A 52 -12.70 -1.27 -4.18
CA LYS A 52 -13.56 -1.13 -5.37
C LYS A 52 -15.05 -1.35 -5.06
N LEU A 53 -15.38 -1.92 -3.91
CA LEU A 53 -16.74 -2.36 -3.55
C LEU A 53 -17.44 -1.40 -2.59
N ARG A 54 -16.68 -0.73 -1.71
CA ARG A 54 -17.23 0.18 -0.69
C ARG A 54 -16.21 1.25 -0.29
N GLY A 55 -16.67 2.26 0.44
CA GLY A 55 -15.81 3.23 1.09
C GLY A 55 -14.88 2.60 2.12
N ILE A 56 -13.70 3.20 2.31
CA ILE A 56 -12.76 2.84 3.37
C ILE A 56 -13.32 3.33 4.70
N THR A 57 -13.26 2.47 5.71
CA THR A 57 -13.72 2.81 7.07
C THR A 57 -12.57 3.36 7.91
N ASP A 58 -12.87 4.22 8.88
CA ASP A 58 -11.85 4.76 9.80
C ASP A 58 -11.08 3.66 10.52
N LYS A 59 -11.76 2.58 10.91
CA LYS A 59 -11.13 1.39 11.52
C LYS A 59 -10.08 0.74 10.61
N GLU A 60 -10.27 0.75 9.29
CA GLU A 60 -9.25 0.27 8.34
C GLU A 60 -8.08 1.23 8.25
N VAL A 61 -8.33 2.54 8.26
CA VAL A 61 -7.28 3.57 8.24
C VAL A 61 -6.41 3.43 9.49
N ASP A 62 -7.03 3.42 10.67
CA ASP A 62 -6.34 3.30 11.95
C ASP A 62 -5.51 2.01 12.03
N PHE A 63 -6.10 0.88 11.59
CA PHE A 63 -5.41 -0.40 11.57
C PHE A 63 -4.19 -0.39 10.65
N VAL A 64 -4.31 0.18 9.45
CA VAL A 64 -3.21 0.20 8.48
C VAL A 64 -2.09 1.13 8.95
N VAL A 65 -2.42 2.33 9.45
CA VAL A 65 -1.42 3.29 9.96
C VAL A 65 -0.61 2.71 11.13
N LEU A 66 -1.23 1.87 11.95
CA LEU A 66 -0.52 1.20 13.07
C LEU A 66 0.39 0.05 12.60
N MET A 67 0.09 -0.59 11.48
CA MET A 67 0.71 -1.86 11.06
C MET A 67 1.80 -1.72 9.99
N VAL A 68 1.89 -0.56 9.32
CA VAL A 68 2.71 -0.33 8.12
C VAL A 68 3.67 0.82 8.34
#